data_AF-A0A1J3HVU1-F1
#
_entry.id   AF-A0A1J3HVU1-F1
#
_cell.length_a   1.000
_cell.length_b   1.000
_cell.length_c   1.000
_cell.angle_alpha   90.00
_cell.angle_beta   90.00
_cell.angle_gamma   90.00
#
_symmetry.space_group_name_H-M   'P 1'
#
loop_
_entity.id
_entity.type
_entity.pdbx_description
1 polymer ?
#
loop_
_entity_poly.entity_id
_entity_poly.type
_entity_poly.pdbx_seq_one_letter_code
_entity_poly.pdbx_strand_id
1 'polypeptide(L)'
;SHKNQVDFLLESLESIRRGSKIVITTRDKSSIQELVKDNTYLVPGFNDEDALKLFNYNAFNDKVSASIGNFPKLSKKFVDYAGGNPRALEELGKELCGKNVAQWDERLEKLPHCCSEKILTELRVSYDKLADQQKDAFLDIACFFRSEE
;
A
#
# COMPACT_ATOMS: atom_id res chain seq x y z
N SER A 1 4.92 21.55 9.15
CA SER A 1 5.59 20.47 9.91
C SER A 1 4.53 19.68 10.64
N HIS A 2 4.54 18.34 10.54
CA HIS A 2 3.62 17.46 11.29
C HIS A 2 3.87 17.51 12.80
N LYS A 3 5.05 17.98 13.23
CA LYS A 3 5.43 18.17 14.63
C LYS A 3 4.45 19.09 15.36
N ASN A 4 4.00 20.17 14.71
CA ASN A 4 3.05 21.12 15.29
C ASN A 4 1.69 20.49 15.64
N GLN A 5 1.24 19.46 14.91
CA GLN A 5 -0.03 18.77 15.21
C GLN A 5 0.12 17.85 16.42
N VAL A 6 1.27 17.19 16.55
CA VAL A 6 1.63 16.34 17.69
C VAL A 6 1.84 17.18 18.95
N ASP A 7 2.56 18.29 18.84
CA ASP A 7 2.81 19.23 19.94
C ASP A 7 1.50 19.83 20.45
N PHE A 8 0.61 20.25 19.55
CA PHE A 8 -0.74 20.72 19.92
C PHE A 8 -1.53 19.64 20.67
N LEU A 9 -1.47 18.38 20.22
CA LEU A 9 -2.12 17.28 20.93
C LEU A 9 -1.54 17.09 22.32
N LEU A 10 -0.20 17.13 22.47
CA LEU A 10 0.51 17.05 23.76
C LEU A 10 0.07 18.15 24.72
N GLU A 11 0.02 19.41 24.26
CA GLU A 11 -0.44 20.57 25.04
C GLU A 11 -1.90 20.43 25.47
N SER A 12 -2.73 19.82 24.62
CA SER A 12 -4.15 19.62 24.88
C SER A 12 -4.47 18.39 25.73
N LEU A 13 -3.49 17.51 26.04
CA LEU A 13 -3.75 16.23 26.73
C LEU A 13 -4.47 16.43 28.07
N GLU A 14 -4.10 17.47 28.82
CA GLU A 14 -4.71 17.84 30.11
C GLU A 14 -6.18 18.28 29.97
N SER A 15 -6.59 18.73 28.78
CA SER A 15 -7.97 19.13 28.48
C SER A 15 -8.86 17.99 27.99
N ILE A 16 -8.28 16.82 27.69
CA ILE A 16 -9.04 15.67 27.22
C ILE A 16 -9.84 15.07 28.36
N ARG A 17 -11.16 14.98 28.17
CA ARG A 17 -12.05 14.35 29.14
C ARG A 17 -11.64 12.89 29.37
N ARG A 18 -11.55 12.51 30.65
CA ARG A 18 -11.33 11.12 31.08
C ARG A 18 -12.29 10.15 30.39
N GLY A 19 -11.75 9.06 29.83
CA GLY A 19 -12.51 8.04 29.09
C GLY A 19 -12.53 8.23 27.58
N SER A 20 -12.04 9.37 27.07
CA SER A 20 -11.86 9.58 25.62
C SER A 20 -10.75 8.67 25.06
N LYS A 21 -10.84 8.35 23.76
CA LYS A 21 -9.81 7.60 23.02
C LYS A 21 -9.38 8.42 21.81
N ILE A 22 -8.06 8.59 21.64
CA ILE A 22 -7.47 9.22 20.46
C ILE A 22 -6.76 8.14 19.65
N VAL A 23 -7.00 8.14 18.34
CA VAL A 23 -6.30 7.26 17.39
C VAL A 23 -5.48 8.13 16.46
N ILE A 24 -4.17 7.91 16.43
CA ILE A 24 -3.24 8.60 15.54
C ILE A 24 -2.76 7.59 14.51
N THR A 25 -2.84 7.96 13.23
CA THR A 25 -2.25 7.17 12.14
C THR A 25 -1.08 7.94 11.56
N THR A 26 0.05 7.26 11.37
CA THR A 26 1.26 7.87 10.81
C THR A 26 2.02 6.83 9.99
N ARG A 27 2.73 7.30 8.97
CA ARG A 27 3.70 6.49 8.21
C ARG A 27 5.10 6.51 8.83
N ASP A 28 5.32 7.37 9.82
CA ASP A 28 6.61 7.59 10.48
C ASP A 28 6.46 7.43 11.99
N LYS A 29 6.92 6.30 12.52
CA LYS A 29 6.85 6.02 13.96
C LYS A 29 7.64 7.04 14.80
N SER A 30 8.72 7.60 14.26
CA SER A 30 9.55 8.55 15.01
C SER A 30 8.79 9.83 15.35
N SER A 31 7.78 10.19 14.54
CA SER A 31 6.94 11.37 14.76
C SER A 31 6.05 11.31 16.00
N ILE A 32 5.84 10.12 16.60
CA ILE A 32 4.92 9.92 17.74
C ILE A 32 5.59 9.24 18.94
N GLN A 33 6.91 9.08 18.91
CA GLN A 33 7.64 8.29 19.92
C GLN A 33 7.52 8.86 21.34
N GLU A 34 7.38 10.18 21.47
CA GLU A 34 7.18 10.87 22.75
C GLU A 34 5.76 10.67 23.31
N LEU A 35 4.77 10.51 22.43
CA LEU A 35 3.35 10.33 22.76
C LEU A 35 3.01 8.87 23.10
N VAL A 36 3.59 7.91 22.36
CA VAL A 36 3.10 6.53 22.35
C VAL A 36 4.28 5.56 22.39
N LYS A 37 4.84 5.32 23.58
CA LYS A 37 5.98 4.40 23.73
C LYS A 37 5.62 2.95 23.40
N ASP A 38 4.56 2.43 24.01
CA ASP A 38 4.26 0.98 23.97
C ASP A 38 2.91 0.62 23.31
N ASN A 39 2.08 1.61 22.95
CA ASN A 39 0.74 1.38 22.38
C ASN A 39 0.68 1.58 20.85
N THR A 40 1.73 1.20 20.12
CA THR A 40 1.74 1.31 18.65
C THR A 40 1.23 0.00 18.03
N TYR A 41 0.28 0.11 17.10
CA TYR A 41 -0.15 -1.02 16.26
C TYR A 41 0.41 -0.84 14.85
N LEU A 42 1.24 -1.80 14.41
CA LEU A 42 1.67 -1.87 13.01
C LEU A 42 0.58 -2.60 12.22
N VAL A 43 -0.07 -1.87 11.30
CA VAL A 43 -1.10 -2.44 10.43
C VAL A 43 -0.43 -3.45 9.49
N PRO A 44 -0.79 -4.74 9.54
CA PRO A 44 -0.22 -5.73 8.64
C PRO A 44 -0.76 -5.54 7.22
N GLY A 45 -0.01 -6.03 6.24
CA GLY A 45 -0.54 -6.20 4.88
C GLY A 45 -1.69 -7.20 4.86
N PHE A 46 -2.46 -7.18 3.77
CA PHE A 46 -3.47 -8.20 3.52
C PHE A 46 -2.81 -9.58 3.38
N ASN A 47 -3.45 -10.60 3.95
CA ASN A 47 -3.14 -11.99 3.62
C ASN A 47 -3.62 -12.32 2.20
N ASP A 48 -3.13 -13.41 1.62
CA ASP A 48 -3.44 -13.79 0.23
C ASP A 48 -4.94 -13.94 -0.04
N GLU A 49 -5.71 -14.46 0.92
CA GLU A 49 -7.14 -14.67 0.76
C GLU A 49 -7.90 -13.33 0.67
N ASP A 50 -7.66 -12.42 1.61
CA ASP A 50 -8.31 -11.13 1.63
C ASP A 50 -7.77 -10.21 0.52
N ALA A 51 -6.50 -10.36 0.14
CA ALA A 51 -5.90 -9.67 -1.00
C ALA A 51 -6.58 -10.09 -2.31
N LEU A 52 -6.81 -11.40 -2.50
CA LEU A 52 -7.55 -11.93 -3.64
C LEU A 52 -8.99 -11.41 -3.68
N LYS A 53 -9.69 -11.36 -2.53
CA LYS A 53 -11.04 -10.80 -2.46
C LYS A 53 -11.06 -9.33 -2.90
N LEU A 54 -10.16 -8.50 -2.35
CA LEU A 54 -10.08 -7.09 -2.68
C LEU A 54 -9.73 -6.86 -4.16
N PHE A 55 -8.72 -7.57 -4.68
CA PHE A 55 -8.34 -7.47 -6.08
C PHE A 55 -9.49 -7.88 -7.01
N ASN A 56 -10.11 -9.04 -6.77
CA ASN A 56 -11.20 -9.55 -7.61
C ASN A 56 -12.43 -8.64 -7.56
N TYR A 57 -12.76 -8.07 -6.40
CA TYR A 57 -13.84 -7.10 -6.27
C TYR A 57 -13.63 -5.93 -7.24
N ASN A 58 -12.42 -5.37 -7.28
CA ASN A 58 -12.09 -4.25 -8.16
C ASN A 58 -11.94 -4.66 -9.63
N ALA A 59 -11.41 -5.86 -9.91
CA ALA A 59 -11.14 -6.33 -11.27
C ALA A 59 -12.38 -6.86 -12.00
N PHE A 60 -13.36 -7.38 -11.28
CA PHE A 60 -14.55 -7.99 -11.86
C PHE A 60 -15.85 -7.26 -11.54
N ASN A 61 -15.84 -6.32 -10.57
CA ASN A 61 -17.02 -5.59 -10.11
C ASN A 61 -18.19 -6.56 -9.79
N ASP A 62 -17.88 -7.58 -8.99
CA ASP A 62 -18.78 -8.68 -8.58
C ASP A 62 -19.38 -9.54 -9.73
N LYS A 63 -18.76 -9.52 -10.92
CA LYS A 63 -19.16 -10.41 -12.01
C LYS A 63 -18.60 -11.83 -11.83
N VAL A 64 -19.36 -12.82 -12.29
CA VAL A 64 -19.01 -14.26 -12.31
C VAL A 64 -17.72 -14.55 -13.10
N SER A 65 -17.22 -13.58 -13.88
CA SER A 65 -15.99 -13.65 -14.66
C SER A 65 -14.73 -14.03 -13.86
N ALA A 66 -14.70 -13.80 -12.55
CA ALA A 66 -13.57 -14.11 -11.68
C ALA A 66 -13.15 -15.60 -11.70
N SER A 67 -14.09 -16.50 -12.01
CA SER A 67 -13.86 -17.96 -11.98
C SER A 67 -13.66 -18.59 -13.36
N ILE A 68 -13.61 -17.79 -14.44
CA ILE A 68 -13.62 -18.29 -15.82
C ILE A 68 -12.18 -18.32 -16.39
N GLY A 69 -11.83 -19.43 -17.04
CA GLY A 69 -10.57 -19.55 -17.80
C GLY A 69 -9.33 -19.32 -16.92
N ASN A 70 -8.40 -18.49 -17.39
CA ASN A 70 -7.13 -18.23 -16.70
C ASN A 70 -7.18 -17.10 -15.67
N PHE A 71 -8.32 -16.39 -15.51
CA PHE A 71 -8.43 -15.29 -14.56
C PHE A 71 -8.01 -15.64 -13.13
N PRO A 72 -8.40 -16.80 -12.54
CA PRO A 72 -7.96 -17.16 -11.19
C PRO A 72 -6.43 -17.25 -11.04
N LYS A 73 -5.74 -17.76 -12.07
CA LYS A 73 -4.26 -17.87 -12.05
C LYS A 73 -3.61 -16.50 -12.19
N LEU A 74 -4.17 -15.62 -13.03
CA LEU A 74 -3.65 -14.27 -13.21
C LEU A 74 -3.90 -13.40 -11.99
N SER A 75 -5.10 -13.48 -11.38
CA SER A 75 -5.41 -12.76 -10.12
C SER A 75 -4.38 -13.05 -9.04
N LYS A 76 -3.97 -14.32 -8.87
CA LYS A 76 -2.91 -14.69 -7.91
C LYS A 76 -1.61 -13.97 -8.21
N LYS A 77 -1.13 -14.00 -9.46
CA LYS A 77 0.13 -13.31 -9.81
C LYS A 77 0.08 -11.79 -9.60
N PHE A 78 -1.06 -11.15 -9.84
CA PHE A 78 -1.24 -9.72 -9.54
C PHE A 78 -1.28 -9.45 -8.03
N VAL A 79 -1.90 -10.34 -7.25
CA VAL A 79 -1.91 -10.28 -5.78
C VAL A 79 -0.49 -10.45 -5.22
N ASP A 80 0.25 -11.43 -5.72
CA ASP A 80 1.64 -11.71 -5.35
C ASP A 80 2.51 -10.46 -5.62
N TYR A 81 2.36 -9.86 -6.81
CA TYR A 81 3.05 -8.61 -7.15
C TYR A 81 2.71 -7.46 -6.20
N ALA A 82 1.45 -7.35 -5.76
CA ALA A 82 1.02 -6.27 -4.87
C ALA A 82 1.50 -6.44 -3.42
N GLY A 83 1.98 -7.61 -3.02
CA GLY A 83 2.62 -7.86 -1.72
C GLY A 83 1.74 -7.50 -0.52
N GLY A 84 0.43 -7.72 -0.62
CA GLY A 84 -0.54 -7.41 0.44
C GLY A 84 -0.84 -5.91 0.62
N ASN A 85 -0.36 -5.02 -0.26
CA ASN A 85 -0.68 -3.60 -0.20
C ASN A 85 -2.11 -3.35 -0.74
N PRO A 86 -3.06 -2.90 0.10
CA PRO A 86 -4.47 -2.73 -0.30
C PRO A 86 -4.65 -1.75 -1.46
N ARG A 87 -3.84 -0.70 -1.48
CA ARG A 87 -3.97 0.36 -2.48
C ARG A 87 -3.44 -0.07 -3.84
N ALA A 88 -2.37 -0.84 -3.87
CA ALA A 88 -1.87 -1.47 -5.08
C ALA A 88 -2.88 -2.48 -5.64
N LEU A 89 -3.47 -3.33 -4.78
CA LEU A 89 -4.50 -4.30 -5.16
C LEU A 89 -5.72 -3.62 -5.81
N GLU A 90 -6.23 -2.55 -5.20
CA GLU A 90 -7.33 -1.78 -5.76
C GLU A 90 -7.00 -1.17 -7.11
N GLU A 91 -5.85 -0.50 -7.24
CA GLU A 91 -5.49 0.20 -8.47
C GLU A 91 -5.25 -0.78 -9.62
N LEU A 92 -4.55 -1.89 -9.36
CA LEU A 92 -4.35 -2.95 -10.36
C LEU A 92 -5.67 -3.59 -10.77
N GLY A 93 -6.56 -3.87 -9.80
CA GLY A 93 -7.89 -4.40 -10.12
C GLY A 93 -8.70 -3.44 -10.99
N LYS A 94 -8.77 -2.15 -10.61
CA LYS A 94 -9.44 -1.10 -11.41
C LYS A 94 -8.84 -0.97 -12.81
N GLU A 95 -7.52 -1.05 -12.92
CA GLU A 95 -6.81 -0.98 -14.21
C GLU A 95 -7.20 -2.13 -15.15
N LEU A 96 -7.50 -3.30 -14.60
CA LEU A 96 -7.79 -4.53 -15.33
C LEU A 96 -9.28 -4.78 -15.59
N CYS A 97 -10.15 -4.00 -14.96
CA CYS A 97 -11.59 -4.17 -15.06
C CYS A 97 -12.08 -4.08 -16.52
N GLY A 98 -12.81 -5.11 -16.95
CA GLY A 98 -13.34 -5.22 -18.31
C GLY A 98 -12.34 -5.67 -19.38
N LYS A 99 -11.06 -5.88 -19.04
CA LYS A 99 -10.05 -6.42 -19.96
C LYS A 99 -10.15 -7.95 -20.08
N ASN A 100 -9.76 -8.48 -21.23
CA ASN A 100 -9.73 -9.92 -21.47
C ASN A 100 -8.43 -10.57 -20.94
N VAL A 101 -8.38 -11.91 -20.95
CA VAL A 101 -7.23 -12.69 -20.44
C VAL A 101 -5.90 -12.29 -21.11
N ALA A 102 -5.87 -12.13 -22.44
CA ALA A 102 -4.65 -11.78 -23.16
C ALA A 102 -4.11 -10.40 -22.74
N GLN A 103 -5.01 -9.44 -22.49
CA GLN A 103 -4.63 -8.11 -22.00
C GLN A 103 -4.12 -8.14 -20.55
N TRP A 104 -4.62 -9.06 -19.72
CA TRP A 104 -4.10 -9.27 -18.37
C TRP A 104 -2.69 -9.86 -18.41
N ASP A 105 -2.46 -10.86 -19.26
CA ASP A 105 -1.13 -11.46 -19.48
C ASP A 105 -0.13 -10.41 -19.98
N GLU A 106 -0.48 -9.64 -21.02
CA GLU A 106 0.38 -8.56 -21.54
C GLU A 106 0.68 -7.51 -20.47
N ARG A 107 -0.30 -7.15 -19.64
CA ARG A 107 -0.11 -6.18 -18.57
C ARG A 107 0.84 -6.71 -17.50
N LEU A 108 0.70 -7.99 -17.16
CA LEU A 108 1.52 -8.67 -16.16
C LEU A 108 2.99 -8.72 -16.59
N GLU A 109 3.27 -8.99 -17.87
CA GLU A 109 4.63 -8.96 -18.42
C GLU A 109 5.28 -7.57 -18.33
N LYS A 110 4.47 -6.51 -18.43
CA LYS A 110 4.96 -5.12 -18.37
C LYS A 110 5.10 -4.57 -16.95
N LEU A 111 4.47 -5.18 -15.94
CA LEU A 111 4.50 -4.69 -14.55
C LEU A 111 5.91 -4.45 -13.97
N PRO A 112 6.93 -5.30 -14.22
CA PRO A 112 8.28 -5.09 -13.68
C PRO A 112 8.96 -3.82 -14.21
N HIS A 113 8.51 -3.30 -15.34
CA HIS A 113 9.11 -2.16 -16.03
C HIS A 113 8.20 -0.92 -16.06
N CYS A 114 6.90 -1.12 -15.93
CA CYS A 114 5.88 -0.08 -16.03
C CYS A 114 4.90 -0.23 -14.86
N CYS A 115 5.23 0.45 -13.76
CA CYS A 115 4.33 0.56 -12.63
C CYS A 115 3.23 1.60 -12.95
N SER A 116 2.03 1.43 -12.39
CA SER A 116 0.94 2.39 -12.59
C SER A 116 1.35 3.77 -12.07
N GLU A 117 1.13 4.83 -12.87
CA GLU A 117 1.47 6.21 -12.48
C GLU A 117 0.82 6.63 -11.16
N LYS A 118 -0.39 6.13 -10.88
CA LYS A 118 -1.08 6.44 -9.62
C LYS A 118 -0.38 5.81 -8.42
N ILE A 119 0.04 4.54 -8.54
CA ILE A 119 0.81 3.86 -7.50
C ILE A 119 2.14 4.60 -7.26
N LEU A 120 2.84 4.99 -8.34
CA LEU A 120 4.08 5.75 -8.26
C LEU A 120 3.87 7.13 -7.61
N THR A 121 2.79 7.83 -7.94
CA THR A 121 2.47 9.13 -7.37
C THR A 121 2.28 9.05 -5.86
N GLU A 122 1.64 8.00 -5.37
CA GLU A 122 1.41 7.81 -3.94
C GLU A 122 2.69 7.46 -3.17
N LEU A 123 3.57 6.66 -3.76
CA LEU A 123 4.89 6.35 -3.20
C LEU A 123 5.79 7.59 -3.22
N ARG A 124 5.72 8.39 -4.28
CA ARG A 124 6.52 9.60 -4.46
C ARG A 124 6.31 10.61 -3.32
N VAL A 125 5.09 10.72 -2.78
CA VAL A 125 4.82 11.58 -1.60
C VAL A 125 5.70 11.23 -0.39
N SER A 126 6.03 9.95 -0.20
CA SER A 126 6.94 9.52 0.87
C SER A 126 8.40 9.69 0.47
N TYR A 127 8.75 9.36 -0.78
CA TYR A 127 10.10 9.47 -1.32
C TYR A 127 10.63 10.91 -1.33
N ASP A 128 9.79 11.87 -1.70
CA ASP A 128 10.18 13.28 -1.80
C ASP A 128 10.55 13.89 -0.44
N LYS A 129 10.07 13.30 0.67
CA LYS A 129 10.39 13.71 2.04
C LYS A 129 11.76 13.22 2.53
N LEU A 130 12.38 12.29 1.82
CA LEU A 130 13.70 11.76 2.16
C LEU A 130 14.79 12.80 1.85
N ALA A 131 15.86 12.78 2.65
CA ALA A 131 17.09 13.51 2.31
C ALA A 131 17.77 12.88 1.09
N ASP A 132 18.59 13.62 0.36
CA ASP A 132 19.20 13.15 -0.89
C ASP A 132 19.98 11.83 -0.71
N GLN A 133 20.76 11.70 0.36
CA GLN A 133 21.46 10.45 0.67
C GLN A 133 20.51 9.26 0.93
N GLN A 134 19.34 9.52 1.54
CA GLN A 134 18.33 8.49 1.78
C GLN A 134 17.60 8.11 0.47
N LYS A 135 17.42 9.07 -0.44
CA LYS A 135 16.88 8.81 -1.78
C LYS A 135 17.79 7.90 -2.59
N ASP A 136 19.10 8.19 -2.58
CA ASP A 136 20.11 7.36 -3.25
C ASP A 136 20.11 5.94 -2.67
N ALA A 137 20.18 5.81 -1.35
CA ALA A 137 20.14 4.52 -0.68
C ALA A 137 18.85 3.74 -0.97
N PHE A 138 17.69 4.41 -1.02
CA PHE A 138 16.43 3.77 -1.39
C PHE A 138 16.46 3.21 -2.82
N LEU A 139 17.02 3.97 -3.77
CA LEU A 139 17.14 3.53 -5.16
C LEU A 139 18.11 2.35 -5.27
N ASP A 140 19.23 2.38 -4.57
CA ASP A 140 20.16 1.24 -4.53
C ASP A 140 19.47 -0.02 -4.00
N ILE A 141 18.70 0.10 -2.91
CA ILE A 141 17.90 -1.01 -2.37
C ILE A 141 16.90 -1.51 -3.43
N ALA A 142 16.13 -0.62 -4.05
CA ALA A 142 15.10 -0.99 -5.02
C ALA A 142 15.67 -1.60 -6.32
N CYS A 143 16.87 -1.19 -6.74
CA CYS A 143 17.49 -1.65 -7.98
C CYS A 143 18.24 -2.97 -7.79
N PHE A 144 18.96 -3.13 -6.68
CA PHE A 144 19.89 -4.24 -6.47
C PHE A 144 19.37 -5.31 -5.51
N PHE A 145 18.44 -4.98 -4.61
CA PHE A 145 17.89 -5.91 -3.61
C PHE A 145 16.42 -6.22 -3.89
N ARG A 146 16.07 -6.35 -5.18
CA ARG A 146 14.80 -6.99 -5.55
C ARG A 146 14.82 -8.39 -4.94
N SER A 147 13.78 -8.74 -4.20
CA SER A 147 13.63 -10.06 -3.61
C SER A 147 13.83 -11.11 -4.71
N GLU A 148 15.00 -11.76 -4.71
CA GLU A 148 15.13 -13.08 -5.28
C GLU A 148 14.26 -14.00 -4.42
N GLU A 149 13.45 -14.83 -5.09
CA GLU A 149 12.57 -15.82 -4.45
C GLU A 149 13.29 -16.68 -3.40
#